data_AF-A0A2R6JNW6-F1
#
_entry.id   AF-A0A2R6JNW6-F1
#
_cell.length_a   1.000
_cell.length_b   1.000
_cell.length_c   1.000
_cell.angle_alpha   90.00
_cell.angle_beta   90.00
_cell.angle_gamma   90.00
#
_symmetry.space_group_name_H-M   'P 1'
#
loop_
_entity.id
_entity.type
_entity.pdbx_description
1 polymer ?
#
loop_
_entity_poly.entity_id
_entity_poly.type
_entity_poly.pdbx_seq_one_letter_code
_entity_poly.pdbx_strand_id
1 'polypeptide(L)'
;MCRERNREPAWVAAVRLALLRGRVDVESVLAEANLGADHERTVEDVLRAMADRDLLERADGSDRYHPGPVLLESAPEPAARLNVSDGGVHRWGSHS
;
A
#
# COMPACT_ATOMS: atom_id res chain seq x y z
N MET A 1 -23.90 0.69 -19.00
CA MET A 1 -22.71 -0.14 -18.70
C MET A 1 -21.96 0.53 -17.55
N CYS A 2 -22.28 0.17 -16.30
CA CYS A 2 -21.61 0.71 -15.12
C CYS A 2 -20.21 0.09 -15.05
N ARG A 3 -19.15 0.87 -15.31
CA ARG A 3 -17.79 0.46 -14.96
C ARG A 3 -17.70 0.52 -13.44
N GLU A 4 -17.73 -0.62 -12.78
CA GLU A 4 -17.24 -0.73 -11.41
C GLU A 4 -15.78 -0.29 -11.42
N ARG A 5 -15.52 0.94 -10.96
CA ARG A 5 -14.16 1.39 -10.66
C ARG A 5 -13.76 0.56 -9.45
N ASN A 6 -12.88 -0.43 -9.68
CA ASN A 6 -12.26 -1.21 -8.62
C ASN A 6 -11.47 -0.25 -7.72
N ARG A 7 -12.13 0.36 -6.74
CA ARG A 7 -11.53 1.27 -5.76
C ARG A 7 -10.91 0.38 -4.70
N GLU A 8 -9.59 0.36 -4.68
CA GLU A 8 -8.89 -0.29 -3.59
C GLU A 8 -9.18 0.48 -2.29
N PRO A 9 -9.37 -0.21 -1.15
CA PRO A 9 -9.50 0.47 0.13
C PRO A 9 -8.24 1.30 0.44
N ALA A 10 -8.41 2.47 1.07
CA ALA A 10 -7.30 3.38 1.38
C ALA A 10 -6.15 2.71 2.16
N TRP A 11 -6.47 1.79 3.08
CA TRP A 11 -5.48 1.06 3.86
C TRP A 11 -4.62 0.11 3.00
N VAL A 12 -5.19 -0.49 1.95
CA VAL A 12 -4.44 -1.36 1.01
C VAL A 12 -3.42 -0.51 0.23
N ALA A 13 -3.86 0.65 -0.27
CA ALA A 13 -2.99 1.59 -0.95
C ALA A 13 -1.88 2.11 -0.03
N ALA A 14 -2.19 2.42 1.23
CA ALA A 14 -1.21 2.84 2.23
C ALA A 14 -0.15 1.75 2.50
N VAL A 15 -0.55 0.50 2.72
CA VAL A 15 0.38 -0.63 2.90
C VAL A 15 1.29 -0.79 1.67
N ARG A 16 0.72 -0.74 0.47
CA ARG A 16 1.48 -0.86 -0.77
C ARG A 16 2.50 0.28 -0.94
N LEU A 17 2.11 1.52 -0.64
CA LEU A 17 3.00 2.68 -0.67
C LEU A 17 4.12 2.56 0.36
N ALA A 18 3.81 2.12 1.58
CA ALA A 18 4.80 1.90 2.62
C ALA A 18 5.84 0.87 2.17
N LEU A 19 5.41 -0.28 1.65
CA LEU A 19 6.31 -1.35 1.21
C LEU A 19 7.13 -0.98 -0.04
N LEU A 20 6.54 -0.28 -1.02
CA LEU A 20 7.21 0.01 -2.29
C LEU A 20 8.02 1.30 -2.27
N ARG A 21 7.59 2.32 -1.52
CA ARG A 21 8.20 3.65 -1.53
C ARG A 21 8.85 4.01 -0.18
N GLY A 22 8.62 3.24 0.87
CA GLY A 22 9.14 3.52 2.22
C GLY A 22 8.53 4.76 2.87
N ARG A 23 7.48 5.34 2.26
CA ARG A 23 6.79 6.53 2.76
C ARG A 23 5.35 6.57 2.28
N VAL A 24 4.48 7.16 3.08
CA VAL A 24 3.05 7.31 2.82
C VAL A 24 2.61 8.72 3.22
N ASP A 25 1.82 9.35 2.36
CA ASP A 25 1.14 10.62 2.62
C ASP A 25 -0.27 10.58 2.02
N VAL A 26 -1.12 11.51 2.46
CA VAL A 26 -2.55 11.56 2.11
C VAL A 26 -2.73 11.66 0.59
N GLU A 27 -1.99 12.56 -0.06
CA GLU A 27 -2.08 12.78 -1.50
C GLU A 27 -1.71 11.52 -2.29
N SER A 28 -0.64 10.84 -1.88
CA SER A 28 -0.21 9.58 -2.47
C SER A 28 -1.28 8.50 -2.32
N VAL A 29 -1.90 8.37 -1.15
CA VAL A 29 -2.96 7.36 -0.93
C VAL A 29 -4.20 7.66 -1.77
N LEU A 30 -4.61 8.93 -1.85
CA LEU A 30 -5.74 9.33 -2.69
C LEU A 30 -5.49 8.99 -4.17
N ALA A 31 -4.28 9.28 -4.65
CA ALA A 31 -3.89 8.97 -6.02
C ALA A 31 -3.87 7.45 -6.27
N GLU A 32 -3.22 6.67 -5.41
CA GLU A 32 -3.10 5.22 -5.58
C GLU A 32 -4.44 4.50 -5.42
N ALA A 33 -5.29 4.92 -4.46
CA ALA A 33 -6.62 4.34 -4.26
C ALA A 33 -7.68 4.88 -5.24
N ASN A 34 -7.30 5.80 -6.15
CA ASN A 34 -8.20 6.45 -7.10
C ASN A 34 -9.41 7.13 -6.42
N LEU A 35 -9.14 7.79 -5.29
CA LEU A 35 -10.08 8.54 -4.46
C LEU A 35 -10.03 10.03 -4.82
N GLY A 36 -11.14 10.72 -4.65
CA GLY A 36 -11.19 12.18 -4.82
C GLY A 36 -10.78 12.91 -3.54
N ALA A 37 -10.43 14.20 -3.67
CA ALA A 37 -10.03 15.06 -2.54
C ALA A 37 -11.06 15.11 -1.40
N ASP A 38 -12.35 14.91 -1.69
CA ASP A 38 -13.40 14.80 -0.67
C ASP A 38 -13.12 13.70 0.40
N HIS A 39 -12.24 12.74 0.09
CA HIS A 39 -11.87 11.64 0.98
C HIS A 39 -10.60 11.92 1.80
N GLU A 40 -9.98 13.12 1.71
CA GLU A 40 -8.76 13.49 2.45
C GLU A 40 -8.86 13.16 3.94
N ARG A 41 -9.92 13.64 4.59
CA ARG A 41 -10.17 13.40 6.03
C ARG A 41 -10.33 11.93 6.38
N THR A 42 -10.92 11.14 5.49
CA THR A 42 -11.07 9.70 5.69
C THR A 42 -9.73 9.00 5.57
N VAL A 43 -8.91 9.38 4.58
CA VAL A 43 -7.55 8.85 4.41
C VAL A 43 -6.67 9.19 5.61
N GLU A 44 -6.77 10.41 6.13
CA GLU A 44 -6.03 10.83 7.31
C GLU A 44 -6.43 10.03 8.55
N ASP A 45 -7.71 9.76 8.73
CA ASP A 45 -8.19 8.90 9.82
C ASP A 45 -7.64 7.48 9.68
N VAL A 46 -7.66 6.91 8.47
CA VAL A 46 -7.09 5.59 8.17
C VAL A 46 -5.59 5.54 8.47
N LEU A 47 -4.81 6.53 8.01
CA LEU A 47 -3.36 6.58 8.25
C LEU A 47 -3.05 6.71 9.74
N ARG A 48 -3.79 7.55 10.46
CA ARG A 48 -3.69 7.66 11.92
C ARG A 48 -4.03 6.33 12.60
N ALA A 49 -5.10 5.68 12.17
CA ALA A 49 -5.54 4.40 12.74
C ALA A 49 -4.57 3.25 12.42
N MET A 50 -3.84 3.31 11.31
CA MET A 50 -2.74 2.40 11.01
C MET A 50 -1.52 2.69 11.88
N ALA A 51 -1.23 3.96 12.13
CA ALA A 51 -0.13 4.36 13.01
C ALA A 51 -0.37 3.96 14.48
N ASP A 52 -1.61 4.09 14.96
CA ASP A 52 -2.04 3.60 16.28
C ASP A 52 -1.86 2.09 16.47
N ARG A 53 -1.79 1.34 15.36
CA ARG A 53 -1.57 -0.12 15.33
C ARG A 53 -0.14 -0.52 14.99
N ASP A 54 0.80 0.43 15.03
CA ASP A 54 2.22 0.21 14.70
C ASP A 54 2.48 -0.32 13.28
N LEU A 55 1.49 -0.23 12.38
CA LEU A 55 1.67 -0.55 10.95
C LEU A 55 2.44 0.57 10.22
N LEU A 56 2.29 1.79 10.71
CA LEU A 56 2.94 2.98 10.20
C LEU A 56 3.53 3.77 11.37
N GLU A 57 4.61 4.50 11.12
CA GLU A 57 5.17 5.44 12.08
C GLU A 57 5.13 6.85 11.50
N ARG A 58 4.62 7.81 12.26
CA ARG A 58 4.58 9.19 11.79
C ARG A 58 5.99 9.78 11.84
N ALA A 59 6.44 10.36 10.73
CA ALA A 59 7.71 11.06 10.67
C ALA A 59 7.65 12.33 11.53
N ASP A 60 8.67 12.57 12.35
CA ASP A 60 8.73 13.73 13.23
C ASP A 60 8.53 15.04 12.46
N GLY A 61 7.52 15.81 12.88
CA GLY A 61 7.25 17.13 12.32
C GLY A 61 6.68 17.15 10.89
N SER A 62 6.18 16.03 10.36
CA SER A 62 5.48 16.02 9.06
C SER A 62 4.22 15.16 9.04
N ASP A 63 3.33 15.43 8.07
CA ASP A 63 2.15 14.61 7.76
C ASP A 63 2.48 13.37 6.91
N ARG A 64 3.72 12.87 7.03
CA ARG A 64 4.18 11.66 6.35
C ARG A 64 4.35 10.52 7.34
N TYR A 65 4.16 9.33 6.82
CA TYR A 65 4.30 8.09 7.56
C TYR A 65 5.37 7.20 6.90
N HIS A 66 6.08 6.43 7.71
CA HIS A 66 7.01 5.39 7.30
C HIS A 66 6.46 4.01 7.67
N PRO A 67 6.95 2.92 7.07
CA PRO A 67 6.61 1.56 7.51
C PRO A 67 6.94 1.39 8.99
N GLY A 68 5.94 1.02 9.79
CA GLY A 68 6.12 0.70 11.20
C GLY A 68 6.60 -0.73 11.41
N PRO A 69 6.97 -1.09 12.65
CA PRO A 69 7.58 -2.38 12.97
C PRO A 69 6.69 -3.56 12.58
N VAL A 70 5.38 -3.49 12.86
CA VAL A 70 4.44 -4.58 12.54
C VAL A 70 4.41 -4.87 11.03
N LEU A 71 4.47 -3.81 10.23
CA LEU A 71 4.46 -3.95 8.79
C LEU A 71 5.78 -4.51 8.27
N LEU A 72 6.91 -4.11 8.86
CA LEU A 72 8.25 -4.61 8.50
C LEU A 72 8.44 -6.08 8.90
N GLU A 73 7.93 -6.50 10.05
CA GLU A 73 7.96 -7.88 10.53
C GLU A 73 7.08 -8.82 9.68
N SER A 74 5.96 -8.29 9.16
CA SER A 74 5.06 -9.02 8.26
C SER A 74 5.43 -8.87 6.78
N ALA A 75 6.37 -7.97 6.46
CA ALA A 75 6.76 -7.74 5.08
C ALA A 75 7.39 -9.03 4.56
N PRO A 76 7.01 -9.49 3.35
CA PRO A 76 7.78 -10.54 2.71
C PRO A 76 9.24 -10.08 2.64
N GLU A 77 10.19 -10.96 2.98
CA GLU A 77 11.62 -10.68 2.83
C GLU A 77 11.84 -10.04 1.45
N PRO A 78 12.77 -9.07 1.30
CA PRO A 78 13.01 -8.38 0.03
C PRO A 78 13.68 -9.32 -1.01
N ALA A 79 13.02 -10.43 -1.33
CA ALA A 79 13.34 -11.43 -2.33
C ALA A 79 12.35 -11.33 -3.49
N ALA A 80 12.06 -10.12 -3.94
CA ALA A 80 11.47 -9.87 -5.25
C ALA A 80 11.63 -8.39 -5.60
N ARG A 81 12.89 -7.98 -5.84
CA ARG A 81 13.12 -6.94 -6.84
C ARG A 81 12.40 -7.44 -8.09
N LEU A 82 11.23 -6.87 -8.39
CA LEU A 82 10.45 -7.16 -9.58
C LEU A 82 11.37 -7.01 -10.80
N ASN A 83 11.97 -8.12 -11.21
CA ASN A 83 12.44 -8.32 -12.55
C ASN A 83 11.19 -8.43 -13.41
N VAL A 84 10.53 -7.30 -13.68
CA VAL A 84 9.59 -7.18 -14.80
C VAL A 84 10.46 -7.07 -16.05
N SER A 85 11.07 -8.18 -16.39
CA SER A 85 11.67 -8.41 -17.70
C SER A 85 11.54 -9.88 -18.02
N ASP A 86 10.74 -10.09 -19.05
CA ASP A 86 10.78 -11.22 -19.97
C ASP A 86 9.90 -12.44 -19.67
N GLY A 87 9.28 -12.92 -20.75
CA GLY A 87 8.15 -13.84 -20.77
C GLY A 87 8.47 -15.23 -20.21
N GLY A 88 7.55 -15.74 -19.38
CA GLY A 88 7.65 -17.09 -18.82
C GLY A 88 6.28 -17.71 -18.67
N VAL A 89 5.83 -18.42 -19.70
CA VAL A 89 4.64 -19.27 -19.69
C VAL A 89 4.75 -20.34 -18.61
N HIS A 90 4.00 -20.21 -17.52
CA HIS A 90 3.85 -21.29 -16.53
C HIS A 90 2.64 -22.16 -16.89
N ARG A 91 2.89 -23.22 -17.67
CA ARG A 91 2.05 -24.41 -17.78
C ARG A 91 2.16 -25.17 -16.45
N TRP A 92 1.04 -25.33 -15.75
CA TRP A 92 0.97 -26.16 -14.54
C TRP A 92 1.00 -27.62 -14.98
N GLY A 93 2.05 -28.34 -14.60
CA GLY A 93 2.12 -29.79 -14.76
C GLY A 93 1.16 -30.45 -13.78
N SER A 94 0.13 -31.11 -14.30
CA SER A 94 -0.63 -32.11 -13.56
C SER A 94 0.29 -33.31 -13.28
N HIS A 95 0.41 -33.70 -12.02
CA HIS A 95 1.12 -34.91 -11.61
C HIS A 95 0.10 -35.89 -11.03
N SER A 96 0.22 -37.14 -11.51
CA SER A 96 -0.35 -38.41 -11.03
C SER A 96 -1.75 -38.76 -11.53
#